data_AF-A0A9E7KZB4-F1
#
_entry.id   AF-A0A9E7KZB4-F1
#
_cell.length_a   1.000
_cell.length_b   1.000
_cell.length_c   1.000
_cell.angle_alpha   90.00
_cell.angle_beta   90.00
_cell.angle_gamma   90.00
#
_symmetry.space_group_name_H-M   'P 1'
#
loop_
_entity.id
_entity.type
_entity.pdbx_description
1 polymer ?
#
loop_
_entity_poly.entity_id
_entity_poly.type
_entity_poly.pdbx_seq_one_letter_code
_entity_poly.pdbx_strand_id
1 'polypeptide(L)'
;MKKMVKQERKRSQGNGWAALKMMEFPGGPGGFELVSRFCYNGGSIAMSPANVCALHCSAILLEMTEEVATCNLLRQTETFLEGLFYWTWSEILTALKSCETLFPTADSSGLVYKLISSLLEKISANSGTPLTSATLCPSSSSSSSSPETSGLMRSSSTKTSEASKPCFGREWWFDDLTILSPTIIEKMMKCLGAYGTDNRNLILTRFLLYYLKAAGQKPSFCGSGGGNHGQAKVEYGGLADTAVYGVALMGRTAFSCRGLFWVLRVVSGMGLGRDCRQKLEMLMGLMLDQATLDDLLVSGHNGGAYDVNLVVRLVRIFVGAEESNASSLQRMKKVGRLIDKYLGEISPDQSLKVSKFLELAESLPDSARDCFDGVYRALDIYLESHPTLSIEEQTRLSRCLNYEKLTLEASKDLAKNRRIPPGIAVQALASQQSKLQIRTNVGDRHGTVQKLRRVKCAVPVEHKKASPKLLDEKEELKFNLQRMQNRVMELEKVCREMKGQMSKMVNNKSYNNSRGVSRLC
;
A
#
# COMPACT_ATOMS: atom_id res chain seq x y z
N MET A 1 50.74 -12.19 11.12
CA MET A 1 51.53 -12.63 9.93
C MET A 1 52.49 -13.81 10.16
N LYS A 2 53.43 -13.79 11.12
CA LYS A 2 54.41 -14.90 11.31
C LYS A 2 53.75 -16.28 11.49
N LYS A 3 52.64 -16.36 12.25
CA LYS A 3 51.84 -17.58 12.43
C LYS A 3 51.29 -18.11 11.08
N MET A 4 50.73 -17.22 10.26
CA MET A 4 50.17 -17.56 8.95
C MET A 4 51.26 -18.05 7.98
N VAL A 5 52.42 -17.39 7.94
CA VAL A 5 53.56 -17.84 7.12
C VAL A 5 54.04 -19.22 7.56
N LYS A 6 54.10 -19.47 8.87
CA LYS A 6 54.49 -20.77 9.43
C LYS A 6 53.48 -21.87 9.07
N GLN A 7 52.18 -21.55 9.05
CA GLN A 7 51.13 -22.48 8.64
C GLN A 7 51.18 -22.76 7.14
N GLU A 8 51.44 -21.75 6.31
CA GLU A 8 51.53 -21.92 4.86
C GLU A 8 52.78 -22.71 4.45
N ARG A 9 53.92 -22.47 5.11
CA ARG A 9 55.14 -23.29 4.95
C ARG A 9 54.97 -24.73 5.42
N LYS A 10 54.08 -24.99 6.37
CA LYS A 10 53.74 -26.38 6.77
C LYS A 10 52.87 -27.07 5.71
N ARG A 11 52.03 -26.32 5.00
CA ARG A 11 51.16 -26.83 3.92
C ARG A 11 51.94 -27.05 2.62
N SER A 12 52.84 -26.13 2.28
CA SER A 12 53.72 -26.20 1.13
C SER A 12 54.99 -26.96 1.51
N GLN A 13 55.01 -28.29 1.36
CA GLN A 13 56.24 -29.08 1.58
C GLN A 13 57.31 -28.73 0.53
N GLY A 14 58.12 -27.72 0.79
CA GLY A 14 59.23 -27.34 -0.09
C GLY A 14 59.99 -26.09 0.37
N ASN A 15 61.31 -26.06 0.15
CA ASN A 15 62.23 -24.97 0.52
C ASN A 15 62.14 -23.73 -0.40
N GLY A 16 61.03 -23.55 -1.12
CA GLY A 16 60.81 -22.44 -2.06
C GLY A 16 60.21 -21.18 -1.40
N TRP A 17 60.11 -20.09 -2.16
CA TRP A 17 59.38 -18.88 -1.75
C TRP A 17 57.95 -19.22 -1.32
N ALA A 18 57.61 -18.87 -0.07
CA ALA A 18 56.26 -19.06 0.45
C ALA A 18 55.38 -17.88 0.03
N ALA A 19 54.46 -18.11 -0.91
CA ALA A 19 53.46 -17.13 -1.32
C ALA A 19 52.23 -17.24 -0.42
N LEU A 20 51.81 -16.12 0.18
CA LEU A 20 50.66 -16.06 1.09
C LEU A 20 49.47 -15.47 0.34
N LYS A 21 48.50 -16.32 0.00
CA LYS A 21 47.29 -15.89 -0.72
C LYS A 21 46.18 -15.58 0.28
N MET A 22 45.91 -14.30 0.51
CA MET A 22 44.78 -13.83 1.33
C MET A 22 43.62 -13.47 0.40
N MET A 23 42.62 -14.34 0.32
CA MET A 23 41.50 -14.16 -0.64
C MET A 23 40.48 -13.12 -0.17
N GLU A 24 40.34 -12.92 1.15
CA GLU A 24 39.36 -12.01 1.76
C GLU A 24 39.99 -11.23 2.92
N PHE A 25 40.78 -10.21 2.62
CA PHE A 25 41.29 -9.30 3.63
C PHE A 25 40.28 -8.17 3.90
N PRO A 26 40.02 -7.76 5.16
CA PRO A 26 39.12 -6.66 5.48
C PRO A 26 39.52 -5.37 4.76
N GLY A 27 38.61 -4.77 3.99
CA GLY A 27 38.91 -3.59 3.15
C GLY A 27 39.75 -3.90 1.90
N GLY A 28 39.90 -5.18 1.55
CA GLY A 28 40.61 -5.63 0.37
C GLY A 28 42.10 -5.24 0.35
N PRO A 29 42.69 -5.02 -0.84
CA PRO A 29 44.08 -4.61 -0.98
C PRO A 29 44.39 -3.29 -0.24
N GLY A 30 43.44 -2.34 -0.22
CA GLY A 30 43.61 -1.07 0.47
C GLY A 30 43.71 -1.22 1.99
N GLY A 31 42.90 -2.11 2.58
CA GLY A 31 43.02 -2.44 4.01
C GLY A 31 44.38 -3.04 4.36
N PHE A 32 44.90 -3.93 3.50
CA PHE A 32 46.23 -4.53 3.71
C PHE A 32 47.35 -3.50 3.58
N GLU A 33 47.25 -2.59 2.61
CA GLU A 33 48.18 -1.48 2.43
C GLU A 33 48.23 -0.60 3.69
N LEU A 34 47.08 -0.25 4.27
CA LEU A 34 47.00 0.55 5.48
C LEU A 34 47.70 -0.14 6.66
N VAL A 35 47.46 -1.43 6.90
CA VAL A 35 48.16 -2.17 7.95
C VAL A 35 49.65 -2.30 7.66
N SER A 36 50.03 -2.48 6.40
CA SER A 36 51.44 -2.53 6.00
C SER A 36 52.14 -1.21 6.31
N ARG A 37 51.52 -0.07 5.96
CA ARG A 37 52.04 1.26 6.32
C ARG A 37 52.24 1.41 7.82
N PHE A 38 51.26 1.00 8.63
CA PHE A 38 51.42 1.00 10.08
C PHE A 38 52.64 0.19 10.54
N CYS A 39 52.81 -1.03 10.01
CA CYS A 39 53.93 -1.90 10.37
C CYS A 39 55.30 -1.30 10.01
N TYR A 40 55.42 -0.65 8.84
CA TYR A 40 56.68 -0.10 8.34
C TYR A 40 56.96 1.33 8.82
N ASN A 41 55.94 2.06 9.27
CA ASN A 41 56.05 3.43 9.75
C ASN A 41 56.14 3.50 11.29
N GLY A 42 56.85 2.56 11.91
CA GLY A 42 57.12 2.58 13.35
C GLY A 42 55.87 2.50 14.24
N GLY A 43 54.78 1.88 13.77
CA GLY A 43 53.53 1.77 14.54
C GLY A 43 52.69 3.05 14.56
N SER A 44 52.84 3.93 13.56
CA SER A 44 52.05 5.16 13.43
C SER A 44 51.29 5.21 12.11
N ILE A 45 49.99 5.54 12.18
CA ILE A 45 49.14 5.77 11.01
C ILE A 45 48.10 6.86 11.29
N ALA A 46 47.81 7.69 10.27
CA ALA A 46 46.73 8.67 10.35
C ALA A 46 45.37 7.98 10.29
N MET A 47 44.64 7.98 11.41
CA MET A 47 43.29 7.43 11.50
C MET A 47 42.25 8.49 11.13
N SER A 48 41.24 8.06 10.38
CA SER A 48 40.09 8.87 10.00
C SER A 48 38.83 8.01 9.97
N PRO A 49 37.63 8.62 10.02
CA PRO A 49 36.36 7.87 9.93
C PRO A 49 36.24 7.00 8.66
N ALA A 50 36.93 7.38 7.58
CA ALA A 50 36.93 6.63 6.32
C ALA A 50 37.79 5.36 6.34
N ASN A 51 38.83 5.29 7.20
CA ASN A 51 39.79 4.18 7.20
C ASN A 51 39.78 3.35 8.49
N VAL A 52 39.26 3.89 9.59
CA VAL A 52 39.36 3.25 10.91
C VAL A 52 38.65 1.90 10.96
N CYS A 53 37.51 1.74 10.27
CA CYS A 53 36.79 0.46 10.26
C CYS A 53 37.62 -0.66 9.59
N ALA A 54 38.29 -0.33 8.50
CA ALA A 54 39.19 -1.26 7.81
C ALA A 54 40.42 -1.58 8.68
N LEU A 55 41.04 -0.57 9.31
CA LEU A 55 42.15 -0.76 10.23
C LEU A 55 41.76 -1.65 11.42
N HIS A 56 40.61 -1.39 12.04
CA HIS A 56 40.13 -2.14 13.20
C HIS A 56 39.87 -3.61 12.84
N CYS A 57 39.13 -3.88 11.76
CA CYS A 57 38.86 -5.24 11.31
C CYS A 57 40.13 -5.99 10.88
N SER A 58 41.07 -5.29 10.25
CA SER A 58 42.35 -5.87 9.85
C SER A 58 43.24 -6.17 11.06
N ALA A 59 43.23 -5.30 12.08
CA ALA A 59 43.95 -5.51 13.33
C ALA A 59 43.40 -6.72 14.10
N ILE A 60 42.08 -6.91 14.11
CA ILE A 60 41.43 -8.11 14.66
C ILE A 60 41.90 -9.36 13.90
N LEU A 61 41.79 -9.36 12.56
CA LEU A 61 42.17 -10.52 11.74
C LEU A 61 43.63 -10.93 11.93
N LEU A 62 44.52 -9.94 12.06
CA LEU A 62 45.96 -10.18 12.20
C LEU A 62 46.43 -10.36 13.64
N GLU A 63 45.51 -10.31 14.61
CA GLU A 63 45.79 -10.37 16.05
C GLU A 63 46.83 -9.31 16.48
N MET A 64 46.66 -8.06 16.03
CA MET A 64 47.58 -6.95 16.33
C MET A 64 47.27 -6.34 17.70
N THR A 65 47.47 -7.15 18.74
CA THR A 65 47.16 -6.84 20.14
C THR A 65 48.39 -6.32 20.90
N GLU A 66 48.15 -5.82 22.11
CA GLU A 66 49.19 -5.39 23.05
C GLU A 66 50.14 -6.51 23.48
N GLU A 67 49.76 -7.79 23.28
CA GLU A 67 50.62 -8.95 23.56
C GLU A 67 51.86 -8.98 22.65
N VAL A 68 51.78 -8.35 21.47
CA VAL A 68 52.84 -8.35 20.47
C VAL A 68 53.73 -7.11 20.56
N ALA A 69 53.13 -5.96 20.81
CA ALA A 69 53.82 -4.67 20.92
C ALA A 69 52.95 -3.68 21.71
N THR A 70 53.56 -2.74 22.44
CA THR A 70 52.84 -1.67 23.15
C THR A 70 52.22 -0.67 22.17
N CYS A 71 51.01 -0.20 22.46
CA CYS A 71 50.24 0.70 21.60
C CYS A 71 50.06 0.14 20.19
N ASN A 72 49.68 -1.13 20.07
CA ASN A 72 49.47 -1.79 18.80
C ASN A 72 48.19 -1.29 18.10
N LEU A 73 48.05 -1.63 16.82
CA LEU A 73 47.00 -1.09 15.97
C LEU A 73 45.60 -1.31 16.53
N LEU A 74 45.31 -2.47 17.13
CA LEU A 74 43.99 -2.74 17.69
C LEU A 74 43.63 -1.72 18.78
N ARG A 75 44.52 -1.51 19.76
CA ARG A 75 44.31 -0.55 20.85
C ARG A 75 44.19 0.88 20.33
N GLN A 76 45.03 1.28 19.36
CA GLN A 76 44.95 2.60 18.75
C GLN A 76 43.58 2.83 18.08
N THR A 77 43.07 1.85 17.33
CA THR A 77 41.73 1.96 16.71
C THR A 77 40.60 1.97 17.73
N GLU A 78 40.69 1.20 18.82
CA GLU A 78 39.70 1.22 19.90
C GLU A 78 39.64 2.59 20.57
N THR A 79 40.78 3.17 20.92
CA THR A 79 40.85 4.52 21.50
C THR A 79 40.31 5.59 20.54
N PHE A 80 40.54 5.45 19.24
CA PHE A 80 39.94 6.36 18.24
C PHE A 80 38.40 6.23 18.20
N LEU A 81 37.88 4.99 18.28
CA LEU A 81 36.45 4.70 18.28
C LEU A 81 35.75 5.05 19.61
N GLU A 82 36.47 5.13 20.73
CA GLU A 82 35.93 5.70 21.98
C GLU A 82 35.50 7.18 21.78
N GLY A 83 36.12 7.89 20.84
CA GLY A 83 35.77 9.25 20.45
C GLY A 83 34.50 9.42 19.60
N LEU A 84 33.75 8.35 19.33
CA LEU A 84 32.56 8.36 18.44
C LEU A 84 31.51 9.41 18.82
N PHE A 85 31.34 9.70 20.10
CA PHE A 85 30.37 10.70 20.59
C PHE A 85 30.58 12.09 19.96
N TYR A 86 31.83 12.45 19.71
CA TYR A 86 32.23 13.76 19.18
C TYR A 86 32.21 13.83 17.65
N TRP A 87 31.95 12.72 16.96
CA TRP A 87 31.91 12.70 15.51
C TRP A 87 30.70 13.46 14.98
N THR A 88 30.89 14.07 13.83
CA THR A 88 29.83 14.68 13.03
C THR A 88 28.99 13.61 12.33
N TRP A 89 27.78 14.00 11.92
CA TRP A 89 26.87 13.14 11.16
C TRP A 89 27.54 12.53 9.91
N SER A 90 28.27 13.36 9.14
CA SER A 90 28.97 12.94 7.92
C SER A 90 30.07 11.90 8.20
N GLU A 91 30.81 12.05 9.30
CA GLU A 91 31.87 11.13 9.70
C GLU A 91 31.31 9.74 10.06
N ILE A 92 30.19 9.71 10.81
CA ILE A 92 29.51 8.45 11.14
C ILE A 92 29.02 7.73 9.87
N LEU A 93 28.39 8.48 8.94
CA LEU A 93 27.93 7.91 7.67
C LEU A 93 29.09 7.40 6.81
N THR A 94 30.20 8.13 6.77
CA THR A 94 31.40 7.73 6.04
C THR A 94 31.97 6.43 6.62
N ALA A 95 32.02 6.30 7.94
CA ALA A 95 32.48 5.09 8.61
C ALA A 95 31.55 3.90 8.36
N LEU A 96 30.22 4.08 8.47
CA LEU A 96 29.24 3.04 8.15
C LEU A 96 29.37 2.57 6.70
N LYS A 97 29.51 3.50 5.76
CA LYS A 97 29.72 3.16 4.34
C LYS A 97 31.01 2.38 4.12
N SER A 98 32.09 2.70 4.84
CA SER A 98 33.34 1.93 4.76
C SER A 98 33.19 0.48 5.23
N CYS A 99 32.18 0.19 6.08
CA CYS A 99 31.91 -1.14 6.59
C CYS A 99 31.26 -2.08 5.56
N GLU A 100 30.75 -1.58 4.43
CA GLU A 100 30.03 -2.38 3.43
C GLU A 100 30.89 -3.53 2.88
N THR A 101 32.17 -3.26 2.61
CA THR A 101 33.10 -4.25 2.04
C THR A 101 33.61 -5.28 3.06
N LEU A 102 33.36 -5.05 4.35
CA LEU A 102 33.92 -5.80 5.46
C LEU A 102 32.87 -6.15 6.52
N PHE A 103 31.60 -6.12 6.11
CA PHE A 103 30.44 -6.23 6.99
C PHE A 103 30.48 -7.45 7.91
N PRO A 104 30.83 -8.68 7.45
CA PRO A 104 30.85 -9.85 8.33
C PRO A 104 31.82 -9.68 9.52
N THR A 105 33.03 -9.18 9.25
CA THR A 105 34.05 -8.96 10.28
C THR A 105 33.64 -7.81 11.20
N ALA A 106 33.21 -6.68 10.65
CA ALA A 106 32.79 -5.52 11.45
C ALA A 106 31.57 -5.82 12.33
N ASP A 107 30.59 -6.58 11.84
CA ASP A 107 29.41 -6.93 12.63
C ASP A 107 29.78 -7.89 13.77
N SER A 108 30.61 -8.91 13.49
CA SER A 108 31.08 -9.84 14.52
C SER A 108 31.88 -9.18 15.64
N SER A 109 32.59 -8.09 15.34
CA SER A 109 33.33 -7.29 16.31
C SER A 109 32.46 -6.32 17.14
N GLY A 110 31.17 -6.16 16.77
CA GLY A 110 30.28 -5.15 17.37
C GLY A 110 30.53 -3.72 16.89
N LEU A 111 31.46 -3.50 15.96
CA LEU A 111 31.76 -2.17 15.40
C LEU A 111 30.54 -1.56 14.70
N VAL A 112 29.85 -2.33 13.85
CA VAL A 112 28.65 -1.87 13.14
C VAL A 112 27.58 -1.42 14.13
N TYR A 113 27.36 -2.19 15.21
CA TYR A 113 26.42 -1.82 16.26
C TYR A 113 26.79 -0.48 16.92
N LYS A 114 28.05 -0.26 17.30
CA LYS A 114 28.51 1.01 17.90
C LYS A 114 28.26 2.20 16.98
N LEU A 115 28.57 2.06 15.69
CA LEU A 115 28.35 3.11 14.69
C LEU A 115 26.85 3.40 14.49
N ILE A 116 26.02 2.36 14.40
CA ILE A 116 24.56 2.51 14.30
C ILE A 116 24.00 3.16 15.55
N SER A 117 24.41 2.75 16.76
CA SER A 117 23.94 3.36 18.01
C SER A 117 24.26 4.86 18.06
N SER A 118 25.49 5.24 17.68
CA SER A 118 25.87 6.66 17.58
C SER A 118 25.04 7.42 16.53
N LEU A 119 24.78 6.81 15.37
CA LEU A 119 23.89 7.37 14.35
C LEU A 119 22.48 7.62 14.92
N LEU A 120 21.90 6.62 15.58
CA LEU A 120 20.56 6.70 16.16
C LEU A 120 20.46 7.74 17.28
N GLU A 121 21.50 7.87 18.11
CA GLU A 121 21.60 8.93 19.12
C GLU A 121 21.55 10.31 18.47
N LYS A 122 22.31 10.54 17.38
CA LYS A 122 22.27 11.82 16.64
C LYS A 122 20.91 12.08 16.00
N ILE A 123 20.23 11.05 15.47
CA ILE A 123 18.86 11.22 14.96
C ILE A 123 17.94 11.66 16.09
N SER A 124 17.99 10.97 17.24
CA SER A 124 17.12 11.23 18.38
C SER A 124 17.33 12.63 18.98
N ALA A 125 18.57 13.13 19.02
CA ALA A 125 18.90 14.46 19.53
C ALA A 125 18.35 15.59 18.65
N ASN A 126 18.23 15.35 17.34
CA ASN A 126 17.77 16.34 16.36
C ASN A 126 16.29 16.18 15.98
N SER A 127 15.63 15.09 16.41
CA SER A 127 14.21 14.85 16.17
C SER A 127 13.40 15.19 17.42
N GLY A 128 12.36 16.02 17.29
CA GLY A 128 11.46 16.36 18.40
C GLY A 128 10.61 15.18 18.93
N THR A 129 10.70 13.99 18.32
CA THR A 129 10.03 12.76 18.77
C THR A 129 11.02 11.59 18.75
N PRO A 130 11.16 10.81 19.85
CA PRO A 130 12.07 9.66 19.87
C PRO A 130 11.63 8.58 18.87
N LEU A 131 12.55 8.05 18.06
CA LEU A 131 12.30 6.92 17.14
C LEU A 131 11.82 5.64 17.86
N THR A 132 12.07 5.54 19.16
CA THR A 132 11.63 4.44 20.03
C THR A 132 10.21 4.61 20.55
N SER A 133 9.61 5.80 20.43
CA SER A 133 8.23 6.04 20.84
C SER A 133 7.29 5.66 19.69
N ALA A 134 6.47 4.63 19.93
CA ALA A 134 5.42 4.23 19.00
C ALA A 134 4.31 5.29 19.02
N THR A 135 4.43 6.33 18.19
CA THR A 135 3.38 7.33 18.09
C THR A 135 2.21 6.76 17.28
N LEU A 136 1.14 6.39 17.98
CA LEU A 136 -0.21 6.31 17.42
C LEU A 136 -0.61 7.72 16.94
N CYS A 137 -1.03 7.81 15.68
CA CYS A 137 -1.26 9.03 14.90
C CYS A 137 -1.85 10.23 15.68
N PRO A 138 -1.45 11.48 15.38
CA PRO A 138 -2.31 12.62 15.64
C PRO A 138 -3.42 12.62 14.58
N SER A 139 -4.65 12.36 15.01
CA SER A 139 -5.85 12.61 14.22
C SER A 139 -5.90 14.07 13.77
N SER A 140 -6.25 14.28 12.52
CA SER A 140 -6.53 15.60 11.96
C SER A 140 -7.65 16.28 12.76
N SER A 141 -7.32 17.29 13.57
CA SER A 141 -8.29 18.21 14.14
C SER A 141 -8.16 19.57 13.46
N SER A 142 -9.02 19.79 12.48
CA SER A 142 -9.37 21.12 12.00
C SER A 142 -10.33 21.78 12.99
N SER A 143 -9.85 22.73 13.79
CA SER A 143 -10.62 23.92 14.20
C SER A 143 -9.77 24.93 15.00
N SER A 144 -9.78 26.14 14.45
CA SER A 144 -9.46 27.48 14.99
C SER A 144 -9.23 27.69 16.50
N SER A 145 -8.07 28.26 16.82
CA SER A 145 -7.95 29.56 17.53
C SER A 145 -6.49 30.06 17.57
N SER A 146 -6.30 31.32 17.15
CA SER A 146 -5.12 32.17 17.46
C SER A 146 -5.33 32.82 18.85
N PRO A 147 -4.35 33.49 19.52
CA PRO A 147 -3.40 34.46 18.95
C PRO A 147 -1.91 34.39 19.41
N GLU A 148 -1.06 34.95 18.54
CA GLU A 148 0.16 35.80 18.72
C GLU A 148 1.16 35.49 19.86
N THR A 149 2.48 35.41 19.65
CA THR A 149 3.37 36.57 19.39
C THR A 149 4.67 36.21 18.59
N SER A 150 5.02 37.12 17.67
CA SER A 150 6.37 37.55 17.18
C SER A 150 7.56 36.58 17.05
N GLY A 151 8.11 36.48 15.82
CA GLY A 151 9.44 35.95 15.54
C GLY A 151 9.78 35.74 14.05
N LEU A 152 9.93 36.84 13.32
CA LEU A 152 10.39 37.01 11.93
C LEU A 152 11.35 35.93 11.35
N MET A 153 11.00 35.34 10.19
CA MET A 153 11.83 35.35 8.96
C MET A 153 11.06 34.77 7.75
N ARG A 154 10.89 35.60 6.72
CA ARG A 154 10.32 35.25 5.40
C ARG A 154 11.37 34.59 4.52
N SER A 155 10.96 33.65 3.68
CA SER A 155 11.46 33.54 2.31
C SER A 155 10.41 32.89 1.42
N SER A 156 10.15 33.54 0.28
CA SER A 156 9.03 33.32 -0.61
C SER A 156 9.44 32.62 -1.91
N SER A 157 8.53 31.74 -2.36
CA SER A 157 8.17 31.40 -3.75
C SER A 157 9.22 30.86 -4.73
N THR A 158 8.91 29.71 -5.33
CA THR A 158 8.48 29.67 -6.75
C THR A 158 7.56 28.48 -7.01
N LYS A 159 6.54 28.72 -7.85
CA LYS A 159 5.49 27.79 -8.26
C LYS A 159 6.04 26.83 -9.33
N THR A 160 5.80 25.53 -9.16
CA THR A 160 5.81 24.55 -10.27
C THR A 160 4.78 23.44 -10.02
N SER A 161 4.11 23.07 -11.11
CA SER A 161 2.97 22.17 -11.32
C SER A 161 2.73 21.04 -10.32
N GLU A 162 1.45 20.91 -9.94
CA GLU A 162 0.88 19.77 -9.23
C GLU A 162 0.88 18.51 -10.12
N ALA A 163 1.81 17.59 -9.83
CA ALA A 163 1.68 16.19 -10.18
C ALA A 163 2.14 15.35 -8.97
N SER A 164 1.17 14.75 -8.28
CA SER A 164 1.32 13.66 -7.29
C SER A 164 2.45 13.81 -6.25
N LYS A 165 2.20 14.52 -5.14
CA LYS A 165 2.97 14.28 -3.90
C LYS A 165 2.34 13.08 -3.17
N PRO A 166 2.97 11.90 -3.12
CA PRO A 166 2.52 10.85 -2.22
C PRO A 166 2.69 11.30 -0.76
N CYS A 167 1.86 10.77 0.13
CA CYS A 167 1.52 11.20 1.50
C CYS A 167 2.67 11.24 2.55
N PHE A 168 3.90 11.57 2.17
CA PHE A 168 5.07 11.35 3.03
C PHE A 168 5.82 12.67 3.26
N GLY A 169 5.64 13.27 4.43
CA GLY A 169 6.66 14.18 4.96
C GLY A 169 8.02 13.46 4.99
N ARG A 170 9.08 14.17 4.66
CA ARG A 170 10.42 13.61 4.66
C ARG A 170 11.14 14.10 5.92
N GLU A 171 11.71 13.19 6.70
CA GLU A 171 12.64 13.60 7.75
C GLU A 171 13.98 13.98 7.13
N TRP A 172 14.70 14.89 7.77
CA TRP A 172 15.96 15.44 7.26
C TRP A 172 17.02 14.37 6.93
N TRP A 173 17.01 13.24 7.66
CA TRP A 173 17.99 12.15 7.53
C TRP A 173 17.65 11.12 6.44
N PHE A 174 16.45 11.17 5.84
CA PHE A 174 16.01 10.13 4.89
C PHE A 174 16.95 10.02 3.68
N ASP A 175 17.33 11.16 3.10
CA ASP A 175 18.20 11.21 1.92
C ASP A 175 19.59 10.68 2.22
N ASP A 176 20.16 11.12 3.34
CA ASP A 176 21.51 10.76 3.74
C ASP A 176 21.67 9.26 3.96
N LEU A 177 20.66 8.57 4.49
CA LEU A 177 20.72 7.12 4.70
C LEU A 177 20.53 6.29 3.42
N THR A 178 20.09 6.88 2.31
CA THR A 178 19.96 6.14 1.03
C THR A 178 21.30 5.74 0.40
N ILE A 179 22.41 6.32 0.88
CA ILE A 179 23.77 5.97 0.45
C ILE A 179 24.23 4.62 1.01
N LEU A 180 23.59 4.14 2.08
CA LEU A 180 23.99 2.92 2.80
C LEU A 180 23.40 1.67 2.13
N SER A 181 24.18 0.59 2.16
CA SER A 181 23.74 -0.75 1.73
C SER A 181 22.54 -1.27 2.53
N PRO A 182 21.71 -2.15 1.92
CA PRO A 182 20.53 -2.71 2.57
C PRO A 182 20.89 -3.56 3.81
N THR A 183 22.07 -4.18 3.86
CA THR A 183 22.53 -4.94 5.03
C THR A 183 22.72 -4.06 6.27
N ILE A 184 23.26 -2.85 6.08
CA ILE A 184 23.40 -1.85 7.16
C ILE A 184 22.02 -1.35 7.60
N ILE A 185 21.13 -1.05 6.65
CA ILE A 185 19.76 -0.61 6.97
C ILE A 185 18.99 -1.71 7.71
N GLU A 186 19.12 -2.97 7.29
CA GLU A 186 18.54 -4.11 8.00
C GLU A 186 19.07 -4.22 9.43
N LYS A 187 20.40 -4.10 9.61
CA LYS A 187 20.99 -4.09 10.95
C LYS A 187 20.46 -2.93 11.79
N MET A 188 20.30 -1.75 11.21
CA MET A 188 19.72 -0.58 11.88
C MET A 188 18.28 -0.85 12.34
N MET A 189 17.45 -1.43 11.49
CA MET A 189 16.07 -1.79 11.84
C MET A 189 16.03 -2.84 12.96
N LYS A 190 16.97 -3.81 12.98
CA LYS A 190 17.11 -4.79 14.06
C LYS A 190 17.55 -4.14 15.37
N CYS A 191 18.50 -3.21 15.35
CA CYS A 191 18.93 -2.44 16.52
C CYS A 191 17.80 -1.62 17.14
N LEU A 192 16.91 -1.08 16.29
CA LEU A 192 15.71 -0.35 16.72
C LEU A 192 14.57 -1.27 17.22
N GLY A 193 14.70 -2.59 17.11
CA GLY A 193 13.61 -3.52 17.41
C GLY A 193 12.40 -3.35 16.48
N ALA A 194 12.63 -2.89 15.25
CA ALA A 194 11.60 -2.54 14.28
C ALA A 194 11.77 -3.33 12.96
N TYR A 195 12.37 -4.52 13.02
CA TYR A 195 12.56 -5.38 11.86
C TYR A 195 11.44 -6.42 11.74
N GLY A 196 11.06 -6.76 10.51
CA GLY A 196 9.99 -7.72 10.22
C GLY A 196 8.67 -7.33 10.85
N THR A 197 8.14 -8.21 11.71
CA THR A 197 6.84 -8.05 12.37
C THR A 197 6.84 -7.06 13.54
N ASP A 198 8.01 -6.56 13.93
CA ASP A 198 8.14 -5.65 15.07
C ASP A 198 8.07 -4.18 14.64
N ASN A 199 8.00 -3.90 13.34
CA ASN A 199 7.87 -2.54 12.84
C ASN A 199 6.49 -1.93 13.15
N ARG A 200 6.41 -1.20 14.27
CA ARG A 200 5.23 -0.44 14.70
C ARG A 200 5.38 1.07 14.56
N ASN A 201 6.46 1.53 13.93
CA ASN A 201 6.75 2.96 13.83
C ASN A 201 6.44 3.47 12.41
N LEU A 202 5.53 4.44 12.30
CA LEU A 202 5.15 5.04 11.02
C LEU A 202 6.30 5.79 10.34
N ILE A 203 7.18 6.43 11.11
CA ILE A 203 8.36 7.13 10.59
C ILE A 203 9.33 6.13 9.95
N LEU A 204 9.62 5.03 10.65
CA LEU A 204 10.49 3.97 10.11
C LEU A 204 9.86 3.28 8.90
N THR A 205 8.55 3.07 8.92
CA THR A 205 7.81 2.55 7.76
C THR A 205 7.93 3.48 6.55
N ARG A 206 7.77 4.79 6.76
CA ARG A 206 7.93 5.81 5.70
C ARG A 206 9.36 5.89 5.20
N PHE A 207 10.33 5.79 6.09
CA PHE A 207 11.74 5.71 5.74
C PHE A 207 12.02 4.49 4.86
N LEU A 208 11.58 3.29 5.23
CA LEU A 208 11.80 2.09 4.43
C LEU A 208 11.16 2.20 3.04
N LEU A 209 9.93 2.72 2.94
CA LEU A 209 9.28 2.96 1.65
C LEU A 209 10.06 3.98 0.80
N TYR A 210 10.62 5.01 1.44
CA TYR A 210 11.46 5.99 0.77
C TYR A 210 12.77 5.36 0.26
N TYR A 211 13.45 4.63 1.13
CA TYR A 211 14.69 3.91 0.84
C TYR A 211 14.52 2.92 -0.32
N LEU A 212 13.46 2.10 -0.28
CA LEU A 212 13.14 1.13 -1.34
C LEU A 212 12.80 1.82 -2.66
N LYS A 213 12.07 2.93 -2.63
CA LYS A 213 11.83 3.72 -3.85
C LYS A 213 13.14 4.25 -4.44
N ALA A 214 14.02 4.80 -3.62
CA ALA A 214 15.31 5.31 -4.08
C ALA A 214 16.20 4.19 -4.65
N ALA A 215 16.16 3.00 -4.04
CA ALA A 215 16.87 1.82 -4.53
C ALA A 215 16.36 1.37 -5.92
N GLY A 216 15.04 1.38 -6.14
CA GLY A 216 14.43 0.95 -7.41
C GLY A 216 14.67 1.91 -8.59
N GLN A 217 15.15 3.12 -8.35
CA GLN A 217 15.50 4.09 -9.40
C GLN A 217 16.95 3.96 -9.88
N LYS A 218 17.79 3.16 -9.20
CA LYS A 218 19.19 2.96 -9.60
C LYS A 218 19.25 2.11 -10.88
N PRO A 219 20.08 2.47 -11.88
CA PRO A 219 20.15 1.77 -13.18
C PRO A 219 20.44 0.27 -13.08
N SER A 220 21.08 -0.16 -11.99
CA SER A 220 21.38 -1.56 -11.66
C SER A 220 20.15 -2.45 -11.48
N PHE A 221 18.97 -1.86 -11.23
CA PHE A 221 17.71 -2.58 -11.04
C PHE A 221 16.94 -2.82 -12.36
N CYS A 222 17.29 -2.10 -13.44
CA CYS A 222 16.56 -2.09 -14.71
C CYS A 222 17.49 -2.13 -15.94
N GLY A 223 18.64 -2.80 -15.82
CA GLY A 223 19.51 -3.13 -16.96
C GLY A 223 19.12 -4.46 -17.60
N SER A 224 18.66 -4.40 -18.86
CA SER A 224 18.60 -5.55 -19.79
C SER A 224 19.96 -6.25 -19.84
N GLY A 225 20.06 -7.41 -19.19
CA GLY A 225 21.27 -8.23 -19.17
C GLY A 225 21.13 -9.33 -18.14
N GLY A 226 20.70 -10.51 -18.58
CA GLY A 226 20.50 -11.69 -17.74
C GLY A 226 21.76 -12.02 -16.93
N GLY A 227 21.66 -11.96 -15.61
CA GLY A 227 22.75 -12.34 -14.71
C GLY A 227 22.41 -12.17 -13.22
N ASN A 228 21.93 -10.99 -12.81
CA ASN A 228 21.84 -10.64 -11.37
C ASN A 228 20.45 -10.21 -10.84
N HIS A 229 19.39 -10.27 -11.65
CA HIS A 229 18.03 -9.85 -11.21
C HIS A 229 17.49 -10.63 -10.00
N GLY A 230 17.92 -11.89 -9.82
CA GLY A 230 17.52 -12.69 -8.66
C GLY A 230 18.16 -12.23 -7.34
N GLN A 231 19.37 -11.69 -7.39
CA GLN A 231 20.17 -11.38 -6.20
C GLN A 231 19.74 -10.06 -5.54
N ALA A 232 19.47 -9.01 -6.34
CA ALA A 232 18.91 -7.76 -5.84
C ALA A 232 17.51 -7.95 -5.22
N LYS A 233 16.70 -8.85 -5.79
CA LYS A 233 15.37 -9.19 -5.26
C LYS A 233 15.44 -9.84 -3.87
N VAL A 234 16.47 -10.64 -3.60
CA VAL A 234 16.68 -11.27 -2.29
C VAL A 234 17.21 -10.26 -1.28
N GLU A 235 18.08 -9.36 -1.69
CA GLU A 235 18.75 -8.40 -0.80
C GLU A 235 17.79 -7.37 -0.17
N TYR A 236 16.76 -6.94 -0.91
CA TYR A 236 15.77 -5.98 -0.41
C TYR A 236 14.51 -6.63 0.16
N GLY A 237 14.36 -7.96 0.05
CA GLY A 237 13.14 -8.69 0.44
C GLY A 237 12.75 -8.49 1.90
N GLY A 238 13.71 -8.65 2.81
CA GLY A 238 13.48 -8.48 4.26
C GLY A 238 13.05 -7.06 4.64
N LEU A 239 13.65 -6.04 3.99
CA LEU A 239 13.27 -4.64 4.19
C LEU A 239 11.90 -4.33 3.59
N ALA A 240 11.58 -4.87 2.41
CA ALA A 240 10.27 -4.74 1.78
C ALA A 240 9.17 -5.38 2.64
N ASP A 241 9.43 -6.57 3.20
CA ASP A 241 8.51 -7.24 4.12
C ASP A 241 8.31 -6.42 5.40
N THR A 242 9.38 -5.87 5.98
CA THR A 242 9.32 -4.99 7.16
C THR A 242 8.50 -3.72 6.89
N ALA A 243 8.68 -3.10 5.72
CA ALA A 243 7.92 -1.92 5.31
C ALA A 243 6.43 -2.24 5.15
N VAL A 244 6.10 -3.31 4.43
CA VAL A 244 4.71 -3.72 4.21
C VAL A 244 4.03 -4.16 5.50
N TYR A 245 4.76 -4.81 6.41
CA TYR A 245 4.21 -5.15 7.72
C TYR A 245 3.82 -3.88 8.51
N GLY A 246 4.70 -2.86 8.51
CA GLY A 246 4.40 -1.57 9.13
C GLY A 246 3.19 -0.88 8.49
N VAL A 247 3.11 -0.86 7.15
CA VAL A 247 1.92 -0.38 6.42
C VAL A 247 0.68 -1.16 6.85
N ALA A 248 0.81 -2.48 7.00
CA ALA A 248 -0.32 -3.34 7.30
C ALA A 248 -0.88 -3.11 8.71
N LEU A 249 0.01 -2.88 9.67
CA LEU A 249 -0.35 -2.60 11.06
C LEU A 249 -0.99 -1.22 11.23
N MET A 250 -0.46 -0.20 10.55
CA MET A 250 -1.03 1.15 10.58
C MET A 250 -2.38 1.21 9.84
N GLY A 251 -2.54 0.37 8.80
CA GLY A 251 -3.79 0.18 8.10
C GLY A 251 -4.33 1.44 7.43
N ARG A 252 -5.66 1.53 7.37
CA ARG A 252 -6.40 2.55 6.58
C ARG A 252 -6.36 3.96 7.20
N THR A 253 -5.88 4.11 8.43
CA THR A 253 -5.83 5.41 9.11
C THR A 253 -4.61 6.22 8.69
N ALA A 254 -3.51 5.55 8.32
CA ALA A 254 -2.27 6.21 7.92
C ALA A 254 -2.06 6.27 6.41
N PHE A 255 -2.64 5.34 5.64
CA PHE A 255 -2.45 5.24 4.19
C PHE A 255 -3.76 5.42 3.43
N SER A 256 -3.75 6.28 2.42
CA SER A 256 -4.84 6.40 1.44
C SER A 256 -4.83 5.22 0.47
N CYS A 257 -5.96 4.95 -0.19
CA CYS A 257 -6.06 3.88 -1.20
C CYS A 257 -4.99 4.03 -2.30
N ARG A 258 -4.86 5.23 -2.89
CA ARG A 258 -3.79 5.56 -3.84
C ARG A 258 -2.39 5.37 -3.26
N GLY A 259 -2.21 5.69 -1.97
CA GLY A 259 -0.97 5.43 -1.24
C GLY A 259 -0.62 3.93 -1.18
N LEU A 260 -1.59 3.05 -0.96
CA LEU A 260 -1.38 1.60 -0.94
C LEU A 260 -1.00 1.04 -2.33
N PHE A 261 -1.63 1.52 -3.40
CA PHE A 261 -1.22 1.15 -4.76
C PHE A 261 0.19 1.66 -5.09
N TRP A 262 0.56 2.84 -4.61
CA TRP A 262 1.92 3.33 -4.72
C TRP A 262 2.91 2.44 -3.94
N VAL A 263 2.56 2.03 -2.71
CA VAL A 263 3.37 1.09 -1.92
C VAL A 263 3.57 -0.20 -2.70
N LEU A 264 2.50 -0.79 -3.24
CA LEU A 264 2.57 -2.01 -4.04
C LEU A 264 3.56 -1.86 -5.21
N ARG A 265 3.52 -0.74 -5.93
CA ARG A 265 4.45 -0.47 -7.06
C ARG A 265 5.91 -0.41 -6.59
N VAL A 266 6.18 0.20 -5.43
CA VAL A 266 7.54 0.27 -4.86
C VAL A 266 8.05 -1.11 -4.47
N VAL A 267 7.24 -1.93 -3.81
CA VAL A 267 7.70 -3.20 -3.22
C VAL A 267 7.61 -4.41 -4.17
N SER A 268 6.85 -4.32 -5.26
CA SER A 268 6.64 -5.46 -6.17
C SER A 268 7.93 -5.96 -6.84
N GLY A 269 8.87 -5.06 -7.12
CA GLY A 269 10.20 -5.41 -7.65
C GLY A 269 11.20 -5.93 -6.60
N MET A 270 10.88 -5.82 -5.31
CA MET A 270 11.84 -5.95 -4.20
C MET A 270 11.81 -7.30 -3.48
N GLY A 271 11.17 -8.33 -4.05
CA GLY A 271 11.18 -9.67 -3.47
C GLY A 271 10.21 -9.87 -2.31
N LEU A 272 9.12 -9.10 -2.27
CA LEU A 272 8.09 -9.17 -1.24
C LEU A 272 7.59 -10.61 -1.00
N GLY A 273 7.61 -11.04 0.25
CA GLY A 273 7.08 -12.31 0.71
C GLY A 273 5.57 -12.46 0.45
N ARG A 274 5.12 -13.71 0.32
CA ARG A 274 3.70 -14.00 0.00
C ARG A 274 2.74 -13.48 1.07
N ASP A 275 3.11 -13.61 2.34
CA ASP A 275 2.24 -13.20 3.46
C ASP A 275 2.10 -11.68 3.53
N CYS A 276 3.20 -10.95 3.36
CA CYS A 276 3.19 -9.49 3.29
C CYS A 276 2.38 -9.00 2.08
N ARG A 277 2.54 -9.65 0.92
CA ARG A 277 1.74 -9.37 -0.28
C ARG A 277 0.24 -9.54 0.01
N GLN A 278 -0.15 -10.64 0.63
CA GLN A 278 -1.56 -10.89 0.98
C GLN A 278 -2.10 -9.85 1.97
N LYS A 279 -1.32 -9.45 2.98
CA LYS A 279 -1.71 -8.38 3.92
C LYS A 279 -1.92 -7.03 3.21
N LEU A 280 -1.04 -6.69 2.27
CA LEU A 280 -1.17 -5.47 1.48
C LEU A 280 -2.42 -5.53 0.57
N GLU A 281 -2.60 -6.64 -0.15
CA GLU A 281 -3.78 -6.87 -0.99
C GLU A 281 -5.08 -6.85 -0.18
N MET A 282 -5.07 -7.38 1.05
CA MET A 282 -6.21 -7.31 1.97
C MET A 282 -6.60 -5.85 2.24
N LEU A 283 -5.64 -4.99 2.58
CA LEU A 283 -5.94 -3.57 2.83
C LEU A 283 -6.43 -2.83 1.60
N MET A 284 -5.82 -3.10 0.45
CA MET A 284 -6.22 -2.53 -0.83
C MET A 284 -7.64 -2.96 -1.21
N GLY A 285 -7.94 -4.26 -1.08
CA GLY A 285 -9.25 -4.83 -1.40
C GLY A 285 -10.34 -4.23 -0.55
N LEU A 286 -10.08 -4.01 0.75
CA LEU A 286 -11.05 -3.40 1.65
C LEU A 286 -11.28 -1.89 1.42
N MET A 287 -10.41 -1.22 0.63
CA MET A 287 -10.51 0.18 0.23
C MET A 287 -10.82 0.36 -1.25
N LEU A 288 -11.25 -0.71 -1.94
CA LEU A 288 -11.42 -0.70 -3.40
C LEU A 288 -12.47 0.32 -3.88
N ASP A 289 -13.46 0.64 -3.05
CA ASP A 289 -14.44 1.70 -3.30
C ASP A 289 -13.83 3.11 -3.35
N GLN A 290 -12.61 3.30 -2.85
CA GLN A 290 -11.87 4.57 -2.89
C GLN A 290 -10.86 4.62 -4.04
N ALA A 291 -10.66 3.52 -4.76
CA ALA A 291 -9.70 3.45 -5.86
C ALA A 291 -10.21 4.18 -7.12
N THR A 292 -9.26 4.65 -7.92
CA THR A 292 -9.50 5.19 -9.26
C THR A 292 -9.06 4.18 -10.33
N LEU A 293 -9.44 4.41 -11.58
CA LEU A 293 -9.03 3.54 -12.69
C LEU A 293 -7.50 3.45 -12.76
N ASP A 294 -6.81 4.58 -12.71
CA ASP A 294 -5.34 4.68 -12.75
C ASP A 294 -4.62 3.90 -11.64
N ASP A 295 -5.29 3.72 -10.49
CA ASP A 295 -4.73 2.93 -9.39
C ASP A 295 -4.67 1.44 -9.78
N LEU A 296 -5.73 0.93 -10.44
CA LEU A 296 -5.86 -0.46 -10.89
C LEU A 296 -4.96 -0.82 -12.07
N LEU A 297 -4.46 0.16 -12.82
CA LEU A 297 -3.56 -0.04 -13.97
C LEU A 297 -2.13 -0.37 -13.50
N VAL A 298 -1.98 -1.52 -12.85
CA VAL A 298 -0.68 -2.06 -12.40
C VAL A 298 -0.14 -3.02 -13.46
N SER A 299 1.11 -2.86 -13.87
CA SER A 299 1.73 -3.70 -14.91
C SER A 299 1.88 -5.16 -14.49
N GLY A 300 1.62 -6.09 -15.43
CA GLY A 300 1.79 -7.52 -15.23
C GLY A 300 3.25 -7.95 -15.16
N HIS A 301 3.57 -8.95 -14.35
CA HIS A 301 4.94 -9.46 -14.21
C HIS A 301 5.38 -10.42 -15.35
N ASN A 302 4.45 -10.89 -16.19
CA ASN A 302 4.67 -11.94 -17.20
C ASN A 302 4.37 -11.46 -18.64
N GLY A 303 4.71 -10.22 -18.98
CA GLY A 303 4.55 -9.70 -20.35
C GLY A 303 3.13 -9.28 -20.74
N GLY A 304 2.14 -9.40 -19.85
CA GLY A 304 0.82 -8.78 -20.02
C GLY A 304 0.86 -7.30 -19.60
N ALA A 305 0.09 -6.45 -20.29
CA ALA A 305 0.08 -5.01 -20.03
C ALA A 305 -0.41 -4.69 -18.60
N TYR A 306 -1.32 -5.51 -18.06
CA TYR A 306 -1.94 -5.30 -16.74
C TYR A 306 -2.01 -6.59 -15.88
N ASP A 307 -1.89 -6.45 -14.56
CA ASP A 307 -2.11 -7.53 -13.58
C ASP A 307 -3.59 -7.68 -13.24
N VAL A 308 -4.34 -8.34 -14.15
CA VAL A 308 -5.76 -8.62 -13.94
C VAL A 308 -5.99 -9.55 -12.73
N ASN A 309 -5.03 -10.42 -12.40
CA ASN A 309 -5.15 -11.33 -11.25
C ASN A 309 -5.17 -10.57 -9.93
N LEU A 310 -4.36 -9.52 -9.81
CA LEU A 310 -4.41 -8.62 -8.65
C LEU A 310 -5.83 -8.06 -8.50
N VAL A 311 -6.39 -7.45 -9.54
CA VAL A 311 -7.71 -6.82 -9.47
C VAL A 311 -8.80 -7.84 -9.09
N VAL A 312 -8.78 -9.04 -9.67
CA VAL A 312 -9.71 -10.11 -9.28
C VAL A 312 -9.59 -10.46 -7.79
N ARG A 313 -8.36 -10.56 -7.25
CA ARG A 313 -8.17 -10.82 -5.81
C ARG A 313 -8.70 -9.67 -4.95
N LEU A 314 -8.47 -8.42 -5.34
CA LEU A 314 -8.98 -7.25 -4.63
C LEU A 314 -10.52 -7.21 -4.62
N VAL A 315 -11.16 -7.52 -5.75
CA VAL A 315 -12.62 -7.61 -5.82
C VAL A 315 -13.16 -8.71 -4.92
N ARG A 316 -12.55 -9.90 -4.92
CA ARG A 316 -12.96 -11.00 -4.01
C ARG A 316 -12.86 -10.60 -2.54
N ILE A 317 -11.79 -9.92 -2.16
CA ILE A 317 -11.60 -9.40 -0.79
C ILE A 317 -12.70 -8.39 -0.46
N PHE A 318 -12.97 -7.44 -1.37
CA PHE A 318 -14.01 -6.43 -1.18
C PHE A 318 -15.40 -7.07 -1.00
N VAL A 319 -15.78 -7.99 -1.89
CA VAL A 319 -17.08 -8.68 -1.85
C VAL A 319 -17.22 -9.55 -0.60
N GLY A 320 -16.14 -10.23 -0.19
CA GLY A 320 -16.16 -11.08 1.00
C GLY A 320 -16.25 -10.31 2.32
N ALA A 321 -15.94 -9.02 2.33
CA ALA A 321 -15.93 -8.19 3.54
C ALA A 321 -17.19 -7.33 3.72
N GLU A 322 -18.02 -7.16 2.69
CA GLU A 322 -19.22 -6.31 2.77
C GLU A 322 -20.42 -7.07 3.36
N GLU A 323 -20.91 -6.59 4.50
CA GLU A 323 -22.20 -7.03 5.07
C GLU A 323 -23.38 -6.35 4.36
N SER A 324 -24.56 -6.97 4.35
CA SER A 324 -25.73 -6.51 3.56
C SER A 324 -26.48 -5.31 4.18
N ASN A 325 -25.83 -4.14 4.25
CA ASN A 325 -26.39 -2.86 4.71
C ASN A 325 -26.58 -1.84 3.56
N ALA A 326 -27.30 -0.75 3.80
CA ALA A 326 -27.53 0.26 2.75
C ALA A 326 -26.25 1.03 2.35
N SER A 327 -25.34 1.26 3.30
CA SER A 327 -24.03 1.91 3.06
C SER A 327 -23.09 1.03 2.25
N SER A 328 -23.10 -0.29 2.48
CA SER A 328 -22.31 -1.25 1.71
C SER A 328 -22.78 -1.36 0.27
N LEU A 329 -24.10 -1.28 0.02
CA LEU A 329 -24.62 -1.28 -1.35
C LEU A 329 -24.12 -0.10 -2.19
N GLN A 330 -23.99 1.11 -1.61
CA GLN A 330 -23.45 2.26 -2.34
C GLN A 330 -21.96 2.11 -2.66
N ARG A 331 -21.17 1.56 -1.71
CA ARG A 331 -19.76 1.22 -1.94
C ARG A 331 -19.63 0.15 -3.02
N MET A 332 -20.46 -0.89 -2.96
CA MET A 332 -20.54 -1.96 -3.95
C MET A 332 -20.85 -1.42 -5.35
N LYS A 333 -21.83 -0.51 -5.49
CA LYS A 333 -22.13 0.15 -6.77
C LYS A 333 -20.98 1.00 -7.31
N LYS A 334 -20.23 1.65 -6.42
CA LYS A 334 -19.03 2.41 -6.81
C LYS A 334 -17.94 1.49 -7.35
N VAL A 335 -17.70 0.34 -6.70
CA VAL A 335 -16.80 -0.69 -7.20
C VAL A 335 -17.30 -1.28 -8.52
N GLY A 336 -18.59 -1.56 -8.68
CA GLY A 336 -19.18 -2.00 -9.94
C GLY A 336 -18.85 -1.07 -11.11
N ARG A 337 -19.07 0.23 -10.95
CA ARG A 337 -18.70 1.23 -11.96
C ARG A 337 -17.19 1.29 -12.23
N LEU A 338 -16.36 1.06 -11.22
CA LEU A 338 -14.91 1.05 -11.38
C LEU A 338 -14.46 -0.18 -12.19
N ILE A 339 -14.99 -1.36 -11.89
CA ILE A 339 -14.67 -2.60 -12.60
C ILE A 339 -15.17 -2.55 -14.05
N ASP A 340 -16.35 -1.99 -14.31
CA ASP A 340 -16.86 -1.82 -15.68
C ASP A 340 -15.95 -0.89 -16.51
N LYS A 341 -15.40 0.18 -15.90
CA LYS A 341 -14.40 1.04 -16.56
C LYS A 341 -13.08 0.30 -16.80
N TYR A 342 -12.62 -0.46 -15.80
CA TYR A 342 -11.38 -1.23 -15.91
C TYR A 342 -11.49 -2.33 -16.98
N LEU A 343 -12.63 -3.03 -17.07
CA LEU A 343 -12.93 -3.98 -18.14
C LEU A 343 -12.80 -3.30 -19.51
N GLY A 344 -13.39 -2.13 -19.69
CA GLY A 344 -13.27 -1.38 -20.96
C GLY A 344 -11.84 -1.00 -21.31
N GLU A 345 -11.01 -0.67 -20.32
CA GLU A 345 -9.61 -0.29 -20.51
C GLU A 345 -8.72 -1.49 -20.91
N ILE A 346 -8.97 -2.67 -20.33
CA ILE A 346 -8.19 -3.88 -20.65
C ILE A 346 -8.71 -4.63 -21.89
N SER A 347 -9.94 -4.37 -22.33
CA SER A 347 -10.55 -5.06 -23.48
C SER A 347 -9.74 -5.01 -24.79
N PRO A 348 -9.03 -3.91 -25.14
CA PRO A 348 -8.20 -3.86 -26.34
C PRO A 348 -6.92 -4.72 -26.27
N ASP A 349 -6.51 -5.18 -25.09
CA ASP A 349 -5.25 -5.91 -24.88
C ASP A 349 -5.33 -7.32 -25.48
N GLN A 350 -4.53 -7.56 -26.54
CA GLN A 350 -4.45 -8.85 -27.24
C GLN A 350 -3.94 -10.00 -26.36
N SER A 351 -3.28 -9.69 -25.24
CA SER A 351 -2.80 -10.69 -24.29
C SER A 351 -3.88 -11.13 -23.30
N LEU A 352 -5.05 -10.45 -23.28
CA LEU A 352 -6.14 -10.74 -22.36
C LEU A 352 -6.93 -11.98 -22.79
N LYS A 353 -6.82 -13.03 -21.98
CA LYS A 353 -7.57 -14.28 -22.20
C LYS A 353 -9.06 -14.13 -21.87
N VAL A 354 -9.90 -14.81 -22.65
CA VAL A 354 -11.37 -14.90 -22.43
C VAL A 354 -11.72 -15.29 -21.00
N SER A 355 -10.99 -16.23 -20.40
CA SER A 355 -11.23 -16.67 -19.02
C SER A 355 -11.02 -15.57 -17.98
N LYS A 356 -10.05 -14.67 -18.20
CA LYS A 356 -9.75 -13.55 -17.29
C LYS A 356 -10.78 -12.43 -17.43
N PHE A 357 -11.20 -12.14 -18.65
CA PHE A 357 -12.30 -11.21 -18.90
C PHE A 357 -13.58 -11.66 -18.18
N LEU A 358 -13.98 -12.92 -18.37
CA LEU A 358 -15.17 -13.50 -17.72
C LEU A 358 -15.06 -13.51 -16.19
N GLU A 359 -13.94 -13.97 -15.65
CA GLU A 359 -13.69 -14.01 -14.20
C GLU A 359 -13.90 -12.63 -13.56
N LEU A 360 -13.51 -11.56 -14.25
CA LEU A 360 -13.68 -10.20 -13.77
C LEU A 360 -15.12 -9.66 -14.00
N ALA A 361 -15.73 -9.92 -15.16
CA ALA A 361 -17.10 -9.51 -15.46
C ALA A 361 -18.10 -10.08 -14.44
N GLU A 362 -17.91 -11.35 -14.07
CA GLU A 362 -18.75 -12.13 -13.15
C GLU A 362 -18.32 -12.02 -11.68
N SER A 363 -17.24 -11.26 -11.37
CA SER A 363 -16.68 -11.17 -10.00
C SER A 363 -17.56 -10.44 -9.00
N LEU A 364 -18.55 -9.68 -9.47
CA LEU A 364 -19.44 -8.85 -8.65
C LEU A 364 -20.89 -9.35 -8.73
N PRO A 365 -21.66 -9.27 -7.62
CA PRO A 365 -23.07 -9.61 -7.64
C PRO A 365 -23.87 -8.61 -8.47
N ASP A 366 -25.04 -9.04 -8.96
CA ASP A 366 -25.93 -8.19 -9.76
C ASP A 366 -26.34 -6.90 -9.04
N SER A 367 -26.42 -6.90 -7.70
CA SER A 367 -26.73 -5.71 -6.89
C SER A 367 -25.67 -4.60 -7.00
N ALA A 368 -24.45 -4.93 -7.41
CA ALA A 368 -23.36 -3.98 -7.67
C ALA A 368 -23.61 -3.12 -8.92
N ARG A 369 -24.55 -3.52 -9.79
CA ARG A 369 -24.82 -2.85 -11.07
C ARG A 369 -26.26 -2.41 -11.16
N ASP A 370 -26.45 -1.11 -11.43
CA ASP A 370 -27.74 -0.54 -11.79
C ASP A 370 -28.13 -0.94 -13.21
N CYS A 371 -27.17 -0.95 -14.12
CA CYS A 371 -27.30 -1.48 -15.48
C CYS A 371 -26.01 -2.20 -15.94
N PHE A 372 -26.12 -3.02 -16.98
CA PHE A 372 -25.00 -3.78 -17.56
C PHE A 372 -24.39 -3.12 -18.80
N ASP A 373 -24.78 -1.89 -19.13
CA ASP A 373 -24.33 -1.19 -20.33
C ASP A 373 -22.80 -0.99 -20.36
N GLY A 374 -22.18 -0.75 -19.20
CA GLY A 374 -20.72 -0.64 -19.09
C GLY A 374 -20.01 -1.95 -19.43
N VAL A 375 -20.52 -3.07 -18.93
CA VAL A 375 -20.01 -4.42 -19.25
C VAL A 375 -20.24 -4.74 -20.72
N TYR A 376 -21.40 -4.40 -21.28
CA TYR A 376 -21.69 -4.59 -22.71
C TYR A 376 -20.72 -3.79 -23.58
N ARG A 377 -20.45 -2.52 -23.26
CA ARG A 377 -19.47 -1.71 -23.98
C ARG A 377 -18.07 -2.32 -23.92
N ALA A 378 -17.64 -2.79 -22.74
CA ALA A 378 -16.36 -3.47 -22.61
C ALA A 378 -16.30 -4.76 -23.43
N LEU A 379 -17.39 -5.53 -23.46
CA LEU A 379 -17.53 -6.74 -24.25
C LEU A 379 -17.44 -6.43 -25.75
N ASP A 380 -18.14 -5.41 -26.25
CA ASP A 380 -18.10 -5.03 -27.66
C ASP A 380 -16.68 -4.65 -28.10
N ILE A 381 -15.98 -3.85 -27.28
CA ILE A 381 -14.56 -3.52 -27.51
C ILE A 381 -13.70 -4.79 -27.53
N TYR A 382 -13.95 -5.75 -26.63
CA TYR A 382 -13.19 -7.00 -26.57
C TYR A 382 -13.41 -7.87 -27.83
N LEU A 383 -14.66 -7.99 -28.27
CA LEU A 383 -15.01 -8.71 -29.50
C LEU A 383 -14.45 -8.02 -30.75
N GLU A 384 -14.36 -6.69 -30.73
CA GLU A 384 -13.73 -5.91 -31.79
C GLU A 384 -12.22 -6.14 -31.88
N SER A 385 -11.54 -6.12 -30.74
CA SER A 385 -10.10 -6.28 -30.66
C SER A 385 -9.65 -7.74 -30.87
N HIS A 386 -10.50 -8.73 -30.64
CA HIS A 386 -10.15 -10.16 -30.73
C HIS A 386 -10.92 -10.89 -31.85
N PRO A 387 -10.58 -10.67 -33.14
CA PRO A 387 -11.32 -11.25 -34.27
C PRO A 387 -11.16 -12.77 -34.40
N THR A 388 -10.19 -13.38 -33.71
CA THR A 388 -9.89 -14.83 -33.78
C THR A 388 -10.77 -15.69 -32.86
N LEU A 389 -11.72 -15.08 -32.13
CA LEU A 389 -12.59 -15.79 -31.19
C LEU A 389 -13.56 -16.74 -31.90
N SER A 390 -13.69 -17.94 -31.35
CA SER A 390 -14.67 -18.93 -31.81
C SER A 390 -16.11 -18.51 -31.45
N ILE A 391 -17.09 -19.04 -32.19
CA ILE A 391 -18.52 -18.80 -31.92
C ILE A 391 -18.91 -19.25 -30.50
N GLU A 392 -18.30 -20.32 -30.00
CA GLU A 392 -18.50 -20.81 -28.62
C GLU A 392 -18.00 -19.81 -27.58
N GLU A 393 -16.82 -19.21 -27.80
CA GLU A 393 -16.27 -18.18 -26.92
C GLU A 393 -17.08 -16.90 -26.96
N GLN A 394 -17.51 -16.44 -28.15
CA GLN A 394 -18.41 -15.30 -28.31
C GLN A 394 -19.73 -15.52 -27.56
N THR A 395 -20.28 -16.74 -27.64
CA THR A 395 -21.49 -17.13 -26.90
C THR A 395 -21.24 -17.11 -25.40
N ARG A 396 -20.11 -17.64 -24.93
CA ARG A 396 -19.75 -17.66 -23.50
C ARG A 396 -19.55 -16.25 -22.95
N LEU A 397 -18.85 -15.39 -23.69
CA LEU A 397 -18.64 -13.99 -23.36
C LEU A 397 -19.95 -13.22 -23.25
N SER A 398 -20.86 -13.40 -24.21
CA SER A 398 -22.12 -12.66 -24.20
C SER A 398 -23.06 -13.06 -23.05
N ARG A 399 -22.93 -14.28 -22.51
CA ARG A 399 -23.71 -14.76 -21.37
C ARG A 399 -23.37 -14.07 -20.04
N CYS A 400 -22.24 -13.37 -19.93
CA CYS A 400 -21.90 -12.65 -18.70
C CYS A 400 -22.78 -11.40 -18.48
N LEU A 401 -23.62 -11.04 -19.45
CA LEU A 401 -24.54 -9.91 -19.36
C LEU A 401 -25.87 -10.32 -18.74
N ASN A 402 -26.33 -9.54 -17.75
CA ASN A 402 -27.73 -9.63 -17.32
C ASN A 402 -28.61 -8.79 -18.28
N TYR A 403 -29.28 -9.47 -19.21
CA TYR A 403 -30.15 -8.83 -20.21
C TYR A 403 -31.37 -8.11 -19.61
N GLU A 404 -31.79 -8.44 -18.39
CA GLU A 404 -32.85 -7.72 -17.68
C GLU A 404 -32.35 -6.38 -17.13
N LYS A 405 -31.04 -6.17 -17.02
CA LYS A 405 -30.44 -4.92 -16.54
C LYS A 405 -29.77 -4.12 -17.65
N LEU A 406 -29.92 -4.50 -18.91
CA LEU A 406 -29.55 -3.64 -20.03
C LEU A 406 -30.59 -2.55 -20.25
N THR A 407 -30.12 -1.36 -20.64
CA THR A 407 -31.00 -0.31 -21.15
C THR A 407 -31.54 -0.68 -22.54
N LEU A 408 -32.65 -0.04 -22.94
CA LEU A 408 -33.27 -0.29 -24.24
C LEU A 408 -32.32 0.07 -25.40
N GLU A 409 -31.50 1.11 -25.23
CA GLU A 409 -30.51 1.53 -26.22
C GLU A 409 -29.41 0.47 -26.35
N ALA A 410 -28.79 0.05 -25.24
CA ALA A 410 -27.78 -0.99 -25.24
C ALA A 410 -28.29 -2.34 -25.79
N SER A 411 -29.55 -2.71 -25.50
CA SER A 411 -30.18 -3.92 -26.05
C SER A 411 -30.37 -3.85 -27.57
N LYS A 412 -30.77 -2.68 -28.11
CA LYS A 412 -30.88 -2.47 -29.56
C LYS A 412 -29.52 -2.52 -30.24
N ASP A 413 -28.50 -1.94 -29.62
CA ASP A 413 -27.15 -1.94 -30.17
C ASP A 413 -26.54 -3.36 -30.15
N LEU A 414 -26.75 -4.11 -29.06
CA LEU A 414 -26.39 -5.52 -28.97
C LEU A 414 -27.06 -6.35 -30.07
N ALA A 415 -28.35 -6.13 -30.33
CA ALA A 415 -29.07 -6.85 -31.37
C ALA A 415 -28.61 -6.52 -32.80
N LYS A 416 -28.03 -5.33 -33.03
CA LYS A 416 -27.44 -4.94 -34.32
C LYS A 416 -26.02 -5.45 -34.50
N ASN A 417 -25.35 -5.84 -33.42
CA ASN A 417 -23.96 -6.24 -33.44
C ASN A 417 -23.78 -7.62 -34.09
N ARG A 418 -23.11 -7.65 -35.25
CA ARG A 418 -22.89 -8.89 -36.02
C ARG A 418 -21.93 -9.88 -35.34
N ARG A 419 -21.15 -9.42 -34.37
CA ARG A 419 -20.21 -10.25 -33.58
C ARG A 419 -20.92 -10.99 -32.45
N ILE A 420 -22.19 -10.65 -32.16
CA ILE A 420 -22.99 -11.32 -31.14
C ILE A 420 -23.82 -12.43 -31.81
N PRO A 421 -23.82 -13.66 -31.27
CA PRO A 421 -24.62 -14.75 -31.80
C PRO A 421 -26.12 -14.41 -31.85
N PRO A 422 -26.85 -14.75 -32.94
CA PRO A 422 -28.26 -14.36 -33.11
C PRO A 422 -29.20 -14.81 -31.99
N GLY A 423 -28.95 -15.98 -31.40
CA GLY A 423 -29.76 -16.49 -30.29
C GLY A 423 -29.69 -15.59 -29.05
N ILE A 424 -28.53 -14.97 -28.80
CA ILE A 424 -28.34 -14.03 -27.69
C ILE A 424 -29.03 -12.70 -27.98
N ALA A 425 -28.94 -12.20 -29.22
CA ALA A 425 -29.63 -10.99 -29.64
C ALA A 425 -31.15 -11.10 -29.45
N VAL A 426 -31.74 -12.24 -29.82
CA VAL A 426 -33.18 -12.51 -29.61
C VAL A 426 -33.52 -12.55 -28.11
N GLN A 427 -32.71 -13.22 -27.30
CA GLN A 427 -32.91 -13.28 -25.85
C GLN A 427 -32.86 -11.89 -25.20
N ALA A 428 -31.91 -11.05 -25.61
CA ALA A 428 -31.74 -9.69 -25.10
C ALA A 428 -32.89 -8.74 -25.49
N LEU A 429 -33.52 -8.95 -26.65
CA LEU A 429 -34.72 -8.20 -27.05
C LEU A 429 -35.97 -8.68 -26.31
N ALA A 430 -36.10 -10.00 -26.12
CA ALA A 430 -37.22 -10.59 -25.40
C ALA A 430 -37.31 -10.11 -23.93
N SER A 431 -36.16 -9.94 -23.25
CA SER A 431 -36.11 -9.42 -21.87
C SER A 431 -36.59 -7.96 -21.74
N GLN A 432 -36.55 -7.18 -22.83
CA GLN A 432 -37.06 -5.80 -22.85
C GLN A 432 -38.55 -5.74 -23.17
N GLN A 433 -39.05 -6.64 -24.02
CA GLN A 433 -40.47 -6.72 -24.34
C GLN A 433 -41.33 -7.07 -23.11
N SER A 434 -40.84 -7.95 -22.22
CA SER A 434 -41.52 -8.27 -20.96
C SER A 434 -41.66 -7.07 -20.02
N LYS A 435 -40.64 -6.19 -19.92
CA LYS A 435 -40.71 -4.94 -19.14
C LYS A 435 -41.75 -3.96 -19.69
N LEU A 436 -41.84 -3.86 -21.02
CA LEU A 436 -42.81 -2.99 -21.67
C LEU A 436 -44.24 -3.49 -21.47
N GLN A 437 -44.47 -4.81 -21.57
CA GLN A 437 -45.77 -5.43 -21.30
C GLN A 437 -46.22 -5.29 -19.84
N ILE A 438 -45.29 -5.31 -18.88
CA ILE A 438 -45.60 -5.05 -17.45
C ILE A 438 -45.98 -3.57 -17.24
N ARG A 439 -45.29 -2.62 -17.90
CA ARG A 439 -45.64 -1.19 -17.82
C ARG A 439 -46.99 -0.87 -18.45
N THR A 440 -47.36 -1.53 -19.55
CA THR A 440 -48.69 -1.34 -20.17
C THR A 440 -49.81 -1.94 -19.33
N ASN A 441 -49.57 -3.06 -18.64
CA ASN A 441 -50.59 -3.70 -17.80
C ASN A 441 -50.82 -3.04 -16.42
N VAL A 442 -49.90 -2.18 -15.96
CA VAL A 442 -50.09 -1.36 -14.74
C VAL A 442 -50.78 -0.02 -15.05
N GLY A 443 -50.68 0.45 -16.29
CA GLY A 443 -51.36 1.67 -16.76
C GLY A 443 -52.81 1.48 -17.18
N ASP A 444 -53.27 0.25 -17.38
CA ASP A 444 -54.60 -0.02 -17.94
C ASP A 444 -55.38 -1.01 -17.08
N ARG A 445 -55.95 -0.48 -15.99
CA ARG A 445 -57.07 -1.11 -15.30
C ARG A 445 -58.29 -0.21 -15.44
N HIS A 446 -58.88 -0.14 -16.62
CA HIS A 446 -60.33 -0.04 -16.79
C HIS A 446 -60.73 -0.73 -18.11
N GLY A 447 -61.48 -1.83 -17.98
CA GLY A 447 -62.37 -2.29 -19.05
C GLY A 447 -61.96 -3.55 -19.80
N THR A 448 -62.70 -4.61 -19.48
CA THR A 448 -63.20 -5.63 -20.40
C THR A 448 -62.45 -6.97 -20.45
N VAL A 449 -63.21 -7.96 -20.00
CA VAL A 449 -63.00 -9.40 -20.01
C VAL A 449 -62.82 -9.90 -21.45
N GLN A 450 -61.72 -10.60 -21.76
CA GLN A 450 -61.79 -11.67 -22.75
C GLN A 450 -60.70 -12.75 -22.63
N LYS A 451 -61.22 -13.98 -22.39
CA LYS A 451 -60.69 -15.33 -22.65
C LYS A 451 -59.30 -15.46 -23.30
N LEU A 452 -58.40 -16.17 -22.62
CA LEU A 452 -57.44 -17.05 -23.30
C LEU A 452 -57.57 -18.50 -22.80
N ARG A 453 -57.66 -19.40 -23.78
CA ARG A 453 -57.86 -20.85 -23.66
C ARG A 453 -56.68 -21.52 -22.94
N ARG A 454 -57.03 -22.41 -22.02
CA ARG A 454 -56.12 -23.31 -21.31
C ARG A 454 -56.07 -24.64 -22.05
N VAL A 455 -54.94 -24.97 -22.67
CA VAL A 455 -54.63 -26.36 -23.08
C VAL A 455 -53.85 -27.00 -21.95
N LYS A 456 -54.31 -28.17 -21.50
CA LYS A 456 -53.70 -29.00 -20.46
C LYS A 456 -52.78 -30.04 -21.11
N CYS A 457 -51.63 -30.30 -20.50
CA CYS A 457 -51.08 -31.65 -20.36
C CYS A 457 -50.45 -31.78 -18.95
N ALA A 458 -50.78 -32.88 -18.28
CA ALA A 458 -50.41 -33.30 -16.91
C ALA A 458 -48.91 -33.64 -16.82
N VAL A 459 -48.23 -33.75 -15.66
CA VAL A 459 -48.41 -34.65 -14.48
C VAL A 459 -47.59 -34.11 -13.27
N PRO A 460 -47.51 -34.78 -12.09
CA PRO A 460 -48.42 -34.85 -10.95
C PRO A 460 -48.05 -33.94 -9.76
N VAL A 461 -49.02 -33.83 -8.86
CA VAL A 461 -48.99 -33.15 -7.55
C VAL A 461 -48.10 -33.91 -6.55
N GLU A 462 -47.16 -33.20 -5.93
CA GLU A 462 -46.77 -33.45 -4.53
C GLU A 462 -47.05 -32.20 -3.70
N HIS A 463 -47.82 -32.38 -2.63
CA HIS A 463 -48.19 -31.36 -1.68
C HIS A 463 -46.97 -30.91 -0.83
N LYS A 464 -46.60 -29.63 -0.91
CA LYS A 464 -45.90 -28.94 0.19
C LYS A 464 -46.66 -27.67 0.58
N LYS A 465 -47.09 -27.68 1.84
CA LYS A 465 -47.85 -26.64 2.55
C LYS A 465 -47.16 -25.27 2.44
N ALA A 466 -47.93 -24.24 2.11
CA ALA A 466 -47.54 -22.85 2.32
C ALA A 466 -47.39 -22.58 3.83
N SER A 467 -46.24 -22.06 4.24
CA SER A 467 -45.94 -21.67 5.62
C SER A 467 -46.51 -20.27 5.98
N PRO A 468 -46.82 -19.98 7.26
CA PRO A 468 -47.68 -18.87 7.70
C PRO A 468 -46.97 -17.51 7.86
N LYS A 469 -45.79 -17.30 7.26
CA LYS A 469 -44.87 -16.20 7.64
C LYS A 469 -45.19 -14.81 7.07
N LEU A 470 -46.02 -14.69 6.03
CA LEU A 470 -46.27 -13.41 5.36
C LEU A 470 -47.33 -12.51 6.03
N LEU A 471 -48.07 -13.02 7.02
CA LEU A 471 -49.06 -12.22 7.75
C LEU A 471 -48.45 -11.46 8.93
N ASP A 472 -47.43 -12.02 9.58
CA ASP A 472 -46.73 -11.38 10.71
C ASP A 472 -45.91 -10.15 10.29
N GLU A 473 -45.20 -10.23 9.16
CA GLU A 473 -44.36 -9.11 8.67
C GLU A 473 -45.19 -7.86 8.34
N LYS A 474 -46.45 -8.03 7.92
CA LYS A 474 -47.34 -6.92 7.60
C LYS A 474 -47.88 -6.22 8.84
N GLU A 475 -48.20 -6.98 9.90
CA GLU A 475 -48.65 -6.41 11.18
C GLU A 475 -47.48 -5.76 11.93
N GLU A 476 -46.28 -6.33 11.84
CA GLU A 476 -45.07 -5.73 12.42
C GLU A 476 -44.69 -4.41 11.72
N LEU A 477 -44.80 -4.34 10.39
CA LEU A 477 -44.57 -3.09 9.66
C LEU A 477 -45.58 -2.00 10.05
N LYS A 478 -46.84 -2.39 10.29
CA LYS A 478 -47.92 -1.48 10.72
C LYS A 478 -47.68 -0.97 12.14
N PHE A 479 -47.25 -1.83 13.06
CA PHE A 479 -46.89 -1.43 14.43
C PHE A 479 -45.67 -0.51 14.46
N ASN A 480 -44.66 -0.79 13.62
CA ASN A 480 -43.49 0.07 13.49
C ASN A 480 -43.82 1.45 12.91
N LEU A 481 -44.73 1.52 11.93
CA LEU A 481 -45.22 2.79 11.38
C LEU A 481 -45.95 3.62 12.44
N GLN A 482 -46.82 2.97 13.24
CA GLN A 482 -47.54 3.61 14.35
C GLN A 482 -46.58 4.14 15.42
N ARG A 483 -45.54 3.36 15.76
CA ARG A 483 -44.49 3.77 16.71
C ARG A 483 -43.69 4.97 16.20
N MET A 484 -43.40 5.01 14.90
CA MET A 484 -42.68 6.10 14.27
C MET A 484 -43.54 7.38 14.27
N GLN A 485 -44.83 7.28 13.98
CA GLN A 485 -45.77 8.41 14.04
C GLN A 485 -45.88 8.99 15.47
N ASN A 486 -45.93 8.14 16.50
CA ASN A 486 -45.96 8.61 17.89
C ASN A 486 -44.67 9.35 18.28
N ARG A 487 -43.51 8.87 17.83
CA ARG A 487 -42.22 9.56 18.05
C ARG A 487 -42.14 10.91 17.36
N VAL A 488 -42.67 11.02 16.14
CA VAL A 488 -42.73 12.29 15.42
C VAL A 488 -43.63 13.28 16.16
N MET A 489 -44.78 12.83 16.66
CA MET A 489 -45.70 13.67 17.43
C MET A 489 -45.08 14.21 18.73
N GLU A 490 -44.32 13.37 19.46
CA GLU A 490 -43.56 13.79 20.64
C GLU A 490 -42.44 14.78 20.29
N LEU A 491 -41.69 14.53 19.21
CA LEU A 491 -40.65 15.46 18.75
C LEU A 491 -41.23 16.81 18.35
N GLU A 492 -42.37 16.84 17.66
CA GLU A 492 -43.06 18.08 17.33
C GLU A 492 -43.54 18.82 18.58
N LYS A 493 -43.98 18.11 19.62
CA LYS A 493 -44.35 18.71 20.90
C LYS A 493 -43.15 19.38 21.56
N VAL A 494 -42.00 18.70 21.62
CA VAL A 494 -40.74 19.25 22.15
C VAL A 494 -40.29 20.47 21.33
N CYS A 495 -40.37 20.42 20.00
CA CYS A 495 -40.04 21.56 19.14
C CYS A 495 -40.97 22.76 19.40
N ARG A 496 -42.27 22.54 19.62
CA ARG A 496 -43.22 23.61 19.98
C ARG A 496 -42.89 24.21 21.35
N GLU A 497 -42.53 23.39 22.32
CA GLU A 497 -42.17 23.82 23.67
C GLU A 497 -40.87 24.63 23.68
N MET A 498 -39.85 24.18 22.94
CA MET A 498 -38.58 24.87 22.78
C MET A 498 -38.74 26.20 22.04
N LYS A 499 -39.62 26.26 21.02
CA LYS A 499 -40.00 27.50 20.34
C LYS A 499 -40.70 28.48 21.29
N GLY A 500 -41.57 27.98 22.18
CA GLY A 500 -42.20 28.79 23.22
C GLY A 500 -41.21 29.34 24.24
N GLN A 501 -40.22 28.55 24.66
CA GLN A 501 -39.14 29.00 25.56
C GLN A 501 -38.23 30.03 24.90
N MET A 502 -37.90 29.87 23.61
CA MET A 502 -37.14 30.86 22.85
C MET A 502 -37.88 32.20 22.74
N SER A 503 -39.20 32.19 22.48
CA SER A 503 -39.99 33.43 22.46
C SER A 503 -40.06 34.13 23.81
N LYS A 504 -40.09 33.38 24.93
CA LYS A 504 -40.03 33.95 26.29
C LYS A 504 -38.68 34.58 26.63
N MET A 505 -37.57 33.98 26.18
CA MET A 505 -36.23 34.57 26.35
C MET A 505 -36.04 35.87 25.55
N VAL A 506 -36.67 35.98 24.38
CA VAL A 506 -36.60 37.20 23.56
C VAL A 506 -37.39 38.35 24.20
N ASN A 507 -38.55 38.07 24.82
CA ASN A 507 -39.36 39.10 25.49
C ASN A 507 -38.81 39.57 26.85
N ASN A 508 -37.99 38.77 27.55
CA ASN A 508 -37.38 39.16 28.82
C ASN A 508 -36.13 40.05 28.69
N LYS A 509 -35.64 40.33 27.47
CA LYS A 509 -34.48 41.21 27.25
C LYS A 509 -34.81 42.71 27.16
N SER A 510 -36.08 43.11 27.32
CA SER A 510 -36.50 44.52 27.19
C SER A 510 -36.75 45.28 28.50
N TYR A 511 -36.51 44.68 29.67
CA TYR A 511 -36.63 45.33 30.98
C TYR A 511 -35.40 45.04 31.84
N ASN A 512 -34.28 45.68 31.54
CA ASN A 512 -33.21 46.03 32.50
C ASN A 512 -32.03 46.65 31.74
N ASN A 513 -32.17 47.91 31.34
CA ASN A 513 -30.99 48.76 31.15
C ASN A 513 -31.34 50.24 31.26
N SER A 514 -31.53 50.71 32.50
CA SER A 514 -31.41 52.13 32.81
C SER A 514 -31.11 52.29 34.31
N ARG A 515 -29.83 52.29 34.68
CA ARG A 515 -29.32 53.13 35.78
C ARG A 515 -27.82 53.31 35.61
N GLY A 516 -27.44 54.57 35.50
CA GLY A 516 -26.16 55.02 34.99
C GLY A 516 -25.01 54.96 36.00
N VAL A 517 -23.82 55.23 35.47
CA VAL A 517 -22.64 55.61 36.24
C VAL A 517 -22.02 56.83 35.57
N SER A 518 -21.79 57.83 36.41
CA SER A 518 -21.47 59.22 36.11
C SER A 518 -20.02 59.42 35.64
N ARG A 519 -19.84 60.42 34.77
CA ARG A 519 -18.57 61.09 34.48
C ARG A 519 -18.11 61.93 35.68
N LEU A 520 -16.80 62.00 35.91
CA LEU A 520 -16.14 63.14 36.53
C LEU A 520 -14.90 63.50 35.69
N CYS A 521 -14.73 64.82 35.55
CA CYS A 521 -13.66 65.53 34.85
C CYS A 521 -12.28 65.31 35.45
#